data_AF-X1UAV3-F1
#
_entry.id   AF-X1UAV3-F1
#
_cell.length_a   1.000
_cell.length_b   1.000
_cell.length_c   1.000
_cell.angle_alpha   90.00
_cell.angle_beta   90.00
_cell.angle_gamma   90.00
#
_symmetry.space_group_name_H-M   'P 1'
#
loop_
_entity.id
_entity.type
_entity.pdbx_description
1 polymer ?
#
loop_
_entity_poly.entity_id
_entity_poly.type
_entity_poly.pdbx_seq_one_letter_code
_entity_poly.pdbx_strand_id
1 'polypeptide(L)'
;MARSGLLKLDVKKARDSLLAQQINPSVDAVRVALGNTGSKTTIHKYLKELDDDTDRPSPSISESLVDLVARLAEQLQLEAGSQVDEIRSQLTEKDREHVTAISEQQNAIAALSSQVVQLESDLSREKTSAAAVQKLLQQETLARHAADQQVVHLKERLAENESHRQSLEEKHLHAREALEHYRQSVKEQRDQDQRRHEQQIQQLQAEMRQLQQSLVIKQEEVTRLNQD
;
A
#
# COMPACT_ATOMS: atom_id res chain seq x y z
N MET A 1 124.12 -56.63 -2.71
CA MET A 1 122.66 -56.62 -2.95
C MET A 1 122.12 -55.26 -2.52
N ALA A 2 121.71 -54.44 -3.49
CA ALA A 2 121.31 -53.06 -3.27
C ALA A 2 119.94 -52.99 -2.56
N ARG A 3 119.84 -52.12 -1.55
CA ARG A 3 118.63 -51.95 -0.73
C ARG A 3 117.55 -51.21 -1.54
N SER A 4 116.47 -51.92 -1.89
CA SER A 4 115.24 -51.31 -2.40
C SER A 4 114.65 -50.41 -1.32
N GLY A 5 114.50 -49.12 -1.60
CA GLY A 5 113.82 -48.17 -0.73
C GLY A 5 112.32 -48.41 -0.78
N LEU A 6 111.66 -48.43 0.38
CA LEU A 6 110.21 -48.62 0.50
C LEU A 6 109.45 -47.47 -0.18
N LEU A 7 108.58 -47.76 -1.15
CA LEU A 7 107.76 -46.75 -1.83
C LEU A 7 106.40 -46.55 -1.15
N LYS A 8 105.88 -45.32 -1.18
CA LYS A 8 104.54 -44.96 -0.66
C LYS A 8 103.43 -45.83 -1.24
N LEU A 9 103.57 -46.28 -2.50
CA LEU A 9 102.59 -47.10 -3.21
C LEU A 9 102.44 -48.52 -2.63
N ASP A 10 103.54 -49.09 -2.14
CA ASP A 10 103.54 -50.41 -1.52
C ASP A 10 102.86 -50.36 -0.15
N VAL A 11 103.08 -49.28 0.60
CA VAL A 11 102.36 -48.99 1.86
C VAL A 11 100.86 -48.81 1.62
N LYS A 12 100.44 -48.15 0.52
CA LYS A 12 99.02 -48.05 0.13
C LYS A 12 98.41 -49.45 -0.08
N LYS A 13 99.03 -50.28 -0.92
CA LYS A 13 98.54 -51.63 -1.22
C LYS A 13 98.44 -52.52 0.02
N ALA A 14 99.43 -52.45 0.91
CA ALA A 14 99.43 -53.22 2.16
C ALA A 14 98.33 -52.74 3.13
N ARG A 15 98.12 -51.43 3.24
CA ARG A 15 97.01 -50.84 4.03
C ARG A 15 95.65 -51.27 3.48
N ASP A 16 95.46 -51.16 2.17
CA ASP A 16 94.17 -51.45 1.51
C ASP A 16 93.84 -52.96 1.57
N SER A 17 94.86 -53.83 1.51
CA SER A 17 94.70 -55.28 1.74
C SER A 17 94.28 -55.60 3.18
N LEU A 18 94.86 -54.91 4.18
CA LEU A 18 94.48 -55.09 5.60
C LEU A 18 93.06 -54.57 5.88
N LEU A 19 92.68 -53.44 5.29
CA LEU A 19 91.32 -52.90 5.35
C LEU A 19 90.30 -53.85 4.69
N ALA A 20 90.62 -54.43 3.53
CA ALA A 20 89.78 -55.44 2.88
C ALA A 20 89.63 -56.72 3.73
N GLN A 21 90.60 -57.02 4.59
CA GLN A 21 90.58 -58.11 5.56
C GLN A 21 89.95 -57.72 6.91
N GLN A 22 89.39 -56.51 7.03
CA GLN A 22 88.83 -55.93 8.27
C GLN A 22 89.81 -55.84 9.46
N ILE A 23 91.12 -55.84 9.19
CA ILE A 23 92.16 -55.67 10.21
C ILE A 23 92.57 -54.20 10.25
N ASN A 24 92.57 -53.60 11.44
CA ASN A 24 92.95 -52.19 11.59
C ASN A 24 94.42 -51.98 11.15
N PRO A 25 94.70 -51.11 10.16
CA PRO A 25 96.04 -50.92 9.62
C PRO A 25 96.96 -50.17 10.59
N SER A 26 97.50 -50.88 11.58
CA SER A 26 98.58 -50.37 12.43
C SER A 26 99.93 -50.44 11.71
N VAL A 27 100.90 -49.62 12.13
CA VAL A 27 102.27 -49.61 11.58
C VAL A 27 102.89 -51.02 11.55
N ASP A 28 102.65 -51.81 12.59
CA ASP A 28 103.18 -53.16 12.70
C ASP A 28 102.42 -54.15 11.81
N ALA A 29 101.11 -54.01 11.65
CA ALA A 29 100.32 -54.83 10.72
C ALA A 29 100.73 -54.57 9.26
N VAL A 30 100.92 -53.31 8.88
CA VAL A 30 101.39 -52.92 7.54
C VAL A 30 102.82 -53.40 7.30
N ARG A 31 103.69 -53.37 8.32
CA ARG A 31 105.06 -53.92 8.21
C ARG A 31 105.08 -55.44 8.01
N VAL A 32 104.18 -56.17 8.66
CA VAL A 32 104.03 -57.63 8.47
C VAL A 32 103.52 -57.93 7.06
N ALA A 33 102.52 -57.19 6.58
CA ALA A 33 101.99 -57.33 5.21
C ALA A 33 103.03 -57.01 4.12
N LEU A 34 104.01 -56.15 4.43
CA LEU A 34 105.15 -55.82 3.58
C LEU A 34 106.37 -56.76 3.75
N GLY A 35 106.23 -57.86 4.48
CA GLY A 35 107.28 -58.88 4.63
C GLY A 35 108.42 -58.46 5.58
N ASN A 36 108.12 -57.72 6.65
CA ASN A 36 109.09 -57.15 7.60
C ASN A 36 110.12 -56.19 6.98
N THR A 37 109.77 -55.57 5.85
CA THR A 37 110.61 -54.58 5.18
C THR A 37 110.16 -53.16 5.53
N GLY A 38 111.11 -52.23 5.61
CA GLY A 38 110.86 -50.83 5.96
C GLY A 38 111.02 -50.50 7.43
N SER A 39 111.46 -49.26 7.71
CA SER A 39 111.53 -48.75 9.07
C SER A 39 110.13 -48.33 9.56
N LYS A 40 109.83 -48.56 10.85
CA LYS A 40 108.54 -48.20 11.45
C LYS A 40 108.19 -46.71 11.26
N THR A 41 109.20 -45.84 11.25
CA THR A 41 109.04 -44.39 11.06
C THR A 41 108.64 -44.01 9.63
N THR A 42 109.18 -44.71 8.61
CA THR A 42 108.80 -44.48 7.20
C THR A 42 107.37 -44.94 6.92
N ILE A 43 106.97 -46.09 7.48
CA ILE A 43 105.62 -46.63 7.33
C ILE A 43 104.59 -45.73 8.01
N HIS A 44 104.87 -45.25 9.23
CA HIS A 44 104.00 -44.31 9.94
C HIS A 44 103.84 -42.97 9.19
N LYS A 45 104.93 -42.45 8.59
CA LYS A 45 104.86 -41.22 7.79
C LYS A 45 103.92 -41.40 6.58
N TYR A 46 104.06 -42.50 5.84
CA TYR A 46 103.22 -42.74 4.67
C TYR A 46 101.77 -43.10 5.00
N LEU A 47 101.50 -43.76 6.13
CA LEU A 47 100.14 -43.96 6.65
C LEU A 47 99.47 -42.62 6.98
N LYS A 48 100.18 -41.71 7.66
CA LYS A 48 99.63 -40.39 8.00
C LYS A 48 99.34 -39.54 6.76
N GLU A 49 100.28 -39.51 5.79
CA GLU A 49 100.06 -38.82 4.51
C GLU A 49 98.96 -39.45 3.64
N LEU A 50 98.46 -40.63 4.00
CA LEU A 50 97.43 -41.36 3.29
C LEU A 50 96.04 -41.16 3.88
N ASP A 51 95.97 -40.89 5.18
CA ASP A 51 94.74 -40.54 5.88
C ASP A 51 94.35 -39.08 5.58
N ASP A 52 95.34 -38.19 5.37
CA ASP A 52 95.11 -36.77 5.01
C ASP A 52 94.56 -36.57 3.57
N ASP A 53 94.74 -37.54 2.65
CA ASP A 53 94.27 -37.45 1.25
C ASP A 53 92.79 -37.86 1.07
N THR A 54 92.16 -38.49 2.07
CA THR A 54 90.78 -39.01 2.00
C THR A 54 89.69 -38.00 2.37
N ASP A 55 90.07 -36.82 2.90
CA ASP A 55 89.14 -35.87 3.54
C ASP A 55 88.79 -34.64 2.70
N ARG A 56 88.92 -34.70 1.37
CA ARG A 56 88.49 -33.63 0.46
C ARG A 56 87.41 -34.10 -0.53
N PRO A 57 86.13 -33.80 -0.27
CA PRO A 57 85.09 -33.97 -1.28
C PRO A 57 85.12 -32.80 -2.28
N SER A 58 85.24 -33.13 -3.56
CA SER A 58 84.99 -32.21 -4.68
C SER A 58 83.50 -32.26 -5.06
N PRO A 59 82.81 -31.11 -5.20
CA PRO A 59 81.38 -31.10 -5.49
C PRO A 59 81.12 -31.58 -6.92
N SER A 60 80.19 -32.52 -7.06
CA SER A 60 79.72 -33.01 -8.35
C SER A 60 78.58 -32.11 -8.85
N ILE A 61 78.49 -31.93 -10.18
CA ILE A 61 77.52 -31.08 -10.90
C ILE A 61 76.04 -31.30 -10.47
N SER A 62 75.75 -32.44 -9.84
CA SER A 62 74.43 -32.80 -9.31
C SER A 62 73.99 -31.91 -8.13
N GLU A 63 74.88 -31.48 -7.23
CA GLU A 63 74.51 -30.60 -6.11
C GLU A 63 74.10 -29.20 -6.59
N SER A 64 74.85 -28.61 -7.54
CA SER A 64 74.51 -27.29 -8.06
C SER A 64 73.21 -27.27 -8.87
N LEU A 65 72.84 -28.39 -9.51
CA LEU A 65 71.54 -28.55 -10.16
C LEU A 65 70.39 -28.67 -9.16
N VAL A 66 70.58 -29.45 -8.08
CA VAL A 66 69.58 -29.60 -7.01
C VAL A 66 69.31 -28.25 -6.34
N ASP A 67 70.36 -27.48 -6.09
CA ASP A 67 70.26 -26.15 -5.47
C ASP A 67 69.53 -25.13 -6.38
N LEU A 68 69.73 -25.22 -7.70
CA LEU A 68 69.05 -24.37 -8.68
C LEU A 68 67.56 -24.74 -8.81
N VAL A 69 67.24 -26.04 -8.81
CA VAL A 69 65.86 -26.54 -8.81
C VAL A 69 65.13 -26.17 -7.52
N ALA A 70 65.80 -26.21 -6.37
CA ALA A 70 65.23 -25.77 -5.09
C ALA A 70 64.87 -24.27 -5.10
N ARG A 71 65.77 -23.41 -5.59
CA ARG A 71 65.48 -21.97 -5.75
C ARG A 71 64.38 -21.70 -6.76
N LEU A 72 64.34 -22.45 -7.87
CA LEU A 72 63.26 -22.34 -8.85
C LEU A 72 61.92 -22.76 -8.26
N ALA A 73 61.90 -23.82 -7.45
CA ALA A 73 60.69 -24.26 -6.74
C ALA A 73 60.22 -23.23 -5.71
N GLU A 74 61.15 -22.64 -4.95
CA GLU A 74 60.85 -21.57 -3.99
C GLU A 74 60.30 -20.32 -4.69
N GLN A 75 60.93 -19.92 -5.80
CA GLN A 75 60.48 -18.78 -6.59
C GLN A 75 59.09 -19.05 -7.23
N LEU A 76 58.87 -20.25 -7.77
CA LEU A 76 57.57 -20.66 -8.30
C LEU A 76 56.49 -20.67 -7.22
N GLN A 77 56.85 -21.07 -6.00
CA GLN A 77 55.93 -21.10 -4.87
C GLN A 77 55.60 -19.70 -4.34
N LEU A 78 56.56 -18.78 -4.36
CA LEU A 78 56.33 -17.35 -4.08
C LEU A 78 55.45 -16.69 -5.15
N GLU A 79 55.73 -16.93 -6.43
CA GLU A 79 54.92 -16.41 -7.55
C GLU A 79 53.48 -16.97 -7.51
N ALA A 80 53.32 -18.28 -7.31
CA ALA A 80 52.01 -18.90 -7.15
C ALA A 80 51.28 -18.38 -5.89
N GLY A 81 52.00 -18.18 -4.78
CA GLY A 81 51.45 -17.56 -3.57
C GLY A 81 50.94 -16.14 -3.83
N SER A 82 51.73 -15.32 -4.54
CA SER A 82 51.36 -13.94 -4.88
C SER A 82 50.12 -13.89 -5.80
N GLN A 83 50.01 -14.77 -6.78
CA GLN A 83 48.82 -14.87 -7.65
C GLN A 83 47.59 -15.33 -6.86
N VAL A 84 47.75 -16.29 -5.95
CA VAL A 84 46.64 -16.75 -5.10
C VAL A 84 46.17 -15.63 -4.17
N ASP A 85 47.07 -14.85 -3.60
CA ASP A 85 46.72 -13.73 -2.74
C ASP A 85 46.07 -12.56 -3.51
N GLU A 86 46.49 -12.33 -4.76
CA GLU A 86 45.83 -11.36 -5.66
C GLU A 86 44.42 -11.81 -6.04
N ILE A 87 44.22 -13.09 -6.40
CA ILE A 87 42.88 -13.63 -6.68
C ILE A 87 42.00 -13.57 -5.43
N ARG A 88 42.56 -13.88 -4.25
CA ARG A 88 41.83 -13.78 -2.98
C ARG A 88 41.43 -12.34 -2.66
N SER A 89 42.32 -11.37 -2.87
CA SER A 89 41.98 -9.97 -2.62
C SER A 89 40.86 -9.49 -3.54
N GLN A 90 40.95 -9.80 -4.84
CA GLN A 90 39.90 -9.50 -5.82
C GLN A 90 38.56 -10.16 -5.46
N LEU A 91 38.58 -11.44 -5.06
CA LEU A 91 37.37 -12.13 -4.61
C LEU A 91 36.77 -11.48 -3.36
N THR A 92 37.59 -11.11 -2.37
CA THR A 92 37.08 -10.44 -1.16
C THR A 92 36.51 -9.06 -1.44
N GLU A 93 37.05 -8.35 -2.44
CA GLU A 93 36.51 -7.07 -2.89
C GLU A 93 35.17 -7.27 -3.60
N LYS A 94 35.08 -8.25 -4.51
CA LYS A 94 33.82 -8.62 -5.18
C LYS A 94 32.76 -9.08 -4.19
N ASP A 95 33.12 -9.90 -3.19
CA ASP A 95 32.21 -10.32 -2.14
C ASP A 95 31.70 -9.13 -1.32
N ARG A 96 32.57 -8.16 -1.00
CA ARG A 96 32.16 -6.91 -0.35
C ARG A 96 31.17 -6.11 -1.21
N GLU A 97 31.48 -5.92 -2.49
CA GLU A 97 30.60 -5.23 -3.45
C GLU A 97 29.22 -5.92 -3.54
N HIS A 98 29.21 -7.25 -3.61
CA HIS A 98 27.98 -8.04 -3.65
C HIS A 98 27.18 -7.93 -2.35
N VAL A 99 27.83 -8.00 -1.18
CA VAL A 99 27.16 -7.82 0.12
C VAL A 99 26.57 -6.42 0.23
N THR A 100 27.30 -5.38 -0.19
CA THR A 100 26.77 -4.00 -0.19
C THR A 100 25.56 -3.88 -1.11
N ALA A 101 25.65 -4.40 -2.34
CA ALA A 101 24.55 -4.35 -3.31
C ALA A 101 23.30 -5.12 -2.81
N ILE A 102 23.48 -6.29 -2.20
CA ILE A 102 22.38 -7.06 -1.59
C ILE A 102 21.74 -6.27 -0.46
N SER A 103 22.54 -5.63 0.41
CA SER A 103 22.01 -4.83 1.52
C SER A 103 21.22 -3.61 1.04
N GLU A 104 21.68 -2.92 -0.01
CA GLU A 104 20.99 -1.80 -0.62
C GLU A 104 19.66 -2.23 -1.26
N GLN A 105 19.66 -3.35 -1.98
CA GLN A 105 18.45 -3.92 -2.57
C GLN A 105 17.45 -4.36 -1.49
N GLN A 106 17.91 -4.98 -0.40
CA GLN A 106 17.07 -5.36 0.72
C GLN A 106 16.43 -4.13 1.39
N ASN A 107 17.20 -3.05 1.58
CA ASN A 107 16.67 -1.79 2.11
C ASN A 107 15.64 -1.16 1.17
N ALA A 108 15.89 -1.18 -0.15
CA ALA A 108 14.95 -0.67 -1.15
C ALA A 108 13.65 -1.49 -1.17
N ILE A 109 13.74 -2.82 -1.10
CA ILE A 109 12.57 -3.71 -1.00
C ILE A 109 11.78 -3.40 0.27
N ALA A 110 12.44 -3.27 1.44
CA ALA A 110 11.78 -2.96 2.69
C ALA A 110 11.06 -1.59 2.64
N ALA A 111 11.69 -0.58 2.06
CA ALA A 111 11.09 0.74 1.86
C ALA A 111 9.87 0.69 0.93
N LEU A 112 9.98 -0.01 -0.21
CA LEU A 112 8.87 -0.18 -1.14
C LEU A 112 7.72 -0.98 -0.52
N SER A 113 8.01 -2.05 0.21
CA SER A 113 6.99 -2.82 0.94
C SER A 113 6.26 -1.96 1.97
N SER A 114 6.98 -1.11 2.72
CA SER A 114 6.36 -0.16 3.65
C SER A 114 5.46 0.85 2.93
N GLN A 115 5.88 1.35 1.76
CA GLN A 115 5.07 2.28 0.97
C GLN A 115 3.81 1.62 0.42
N VAL A 116 3.91 0.37 -0.05
CA VAL A 116 2.74 -0.40 -0.53
C VAL A 116 1.72 -0.56 0.59
N VAL A 117 2.14 -0.96 1.80
CA VAL A 117 1.23 -1.09 2.95
C VAL A 117 0.56 0.23 3.32
N GLN A 118 1.31 1.34 3.27
CA GLN A 118 0.75 2.67 3.53
C GLN A 118 -0.28 3.07 2.46
N LEU A 119 0.03 2.90 1.18
CA LEU A 119 -0.88 3.19 0.07
C LEU A 119 -2.13 2.31 0.10
N GLU A 120 -2.00 1.04 0.46
CA GLU A 120 -3.15 0.14 0.65
C GLU A 120 -4.04 0.58 1.80
N SER A 121 -3.45 1.04 2.91
CA SER A 121 -4.17 1.60 4.05
C SER A 121 -4.92 2.88 3.68
N ASP A 122 -4.25 3.81 2.98
CA ASP A 122 -4.85 5.05 2.52
C ASP A 122 -5.97 4.80 1.51
N LEU A 123 -5.76 3.91 0.55
CA LEU A 123 -6.78 3.52 -0.42
C LEU A 123 -7.99 2.87 0.26
N SER A 124 -7.77 2.03 1.28
CA SER A 124 -8.84 1.44 2.08
C SER A 124 -9.63 2.53 2.81
N ARG A 125 -8.93 3.48 3.47
CA ARG A 125 -9.57 4.61 4.14
C ARG A 125 -10.38 5.45 3.16
N GLU A 126 -9.84 5.78 2.00
CA GLU A 126 -10.53 6.55 0.98
C GLU A 126 -11.79 5.83 0.48
N LYS A 127 -11.71 4.53 0.20
CA LYS A 127 -12.87 3.70 -0.18
C LYS A 127 -13.96 3.70 0.89
N THR A 128 -13.59 3.56 2.17
CA THR A 128 -14.56 3.62 3.26
C THR A 128 -15.22 5.00 3.37
N SER A 129 -14.44 6.08 3.20
CA SER A 129 -14.97 7.44 3.21
C SER A 129 -15.91 7.71 2.04
N ALA A 130 -15.55 7.24 0.83
CA ALA A 130 -16.37 7.36 -0.37
C ALA A 130 -17.68 6.60 -0.22
N ALA A 131 -17.64 5.38 0.33
CA ALA A 131 -18.85 4.60 0.62
C ALA A 131 -19.76 5.29 1.64
N ALA A 132 -19.20 5.92 2.68
CA ALA A 132 -19.96 6.69 3.66
C ALA A 132 -20.63 7.92 3.04
N VAL A 133 -19.90 8.68 2.22
CA VAL A 133 -20.44 9.84 1.49
C VAL A 133 -21.53 9.42 0.52
N GLN A 134 -21.33 8.32 -0.21
CA GLN A 134 -22.35 7.78 -1.12
C GLN A 134 -23.63 7.39 -0.38
N LYS A 135 -23.52 6.77 0.80
CA LYS A 135 -24.67 6.44 1.65
C LYS A 135 -25.41 7.69 2.12
N LEU A 136 -24.67 8.71 2.58
CA LEU A 136 -25.27 9.99 2.99
C LEU A 136 -25.98 10.67 1.81
N LEU A 137 -25.36 10.69 0.63
CA LEU A 137 -25.96 11.25 -0.57
C LEU A 137 -27.26 10.52 -0.96
N GLN A 138 -27.29 9.19 -0.85
CA GLN A 138 -28.50 8.41 -1.09
C GLN A 138 -29.60 8.74 -0.08
N GLN A 139 -29.26 8.87 1.21
CA GLN A 139 -30.22 9.26 2.26
C GLN A 139 -30.79 10.65 2.02
N GLU A 140 -29.95 11.64 1.69
CA GLU A 140 -30.38 12.99 1.36
C GLU A 140 -31.25 13.03 0.09
N THR A 141 -30.92 12.22 -0.93
CA THR A 141 -31.73 12.13 -2.15
C THR A 141 -33.13 11.58 -1.86
N LEU A 142 -33.22 10.55 -1.02
CA LEU A 142 -34.51 9.99 -0.59
C LEU A 142 -35.31 11.00 0.26
N ALA A 143 -34.64 11.68 1.20
CA ALA A 143 -35.27 12.70 2.04
C ALA A 143 -35.81 13.85 1.18
N ARG A 144 -35.04 14.30 0.19
CA ARG A 144 -35.46 15.33 -0.76
C ARG A 144 -36.67 14.89 -1.57
N HIS A 145 -36.66 13.68 -2.13
CA HIS A 145 -37.83 13.16 -2.86
C HIS A 145 -39.08 13.05 -1.98
N ALA A 146 -38.93 12.62 -0.73
CA ALA A 146 -40.04 12.57 0.22
C ALA A 146 -40.58 13.98 0.52
N ALA A 147 -39.71 14.97 0.71
CA ALA A 147 -40.11 16.37 0.91
C ALA A 147 -40.81 16.95 -0.33
N ASP A 148 -40.29 16.69 -1.54
CA ASP A 148 -40.91 17.14 -2.79
C ASP A 148 -42.33 16.56 -2.96
N GLN A 149 -42.51 15.27 -2.65
CA GLN A 149 -43.83 14.62 -2.66
C GLN A 149 -44.78 15.24 -1.63
N GLN A 150 -44.31 15.54 -0.42
CA GLN A 150 -45.12 16.23 0.60
C GLN A 150 -45.55 17.62 0.12
N VAL A 151 -44.66 18.37 -0.54
CA VAL A 151 -44.99 19.68 -1.11
C VAL A 151 -46.08 19.56 -2.19
N VAL A 152 -46.00 18.56 -3.07
CA VAL A 152 -47.04 18.31 -4.08
C VAL A 152 -48.38 18.01 -3.42
N HIS A 153 -48.42 17.07 -2.48
CA HIS A 153 -49.65 16.70 -1.77
C HIS A 153 -50.25 17.87 -0.98
N LEU A 154 -49.43 18.70 -0.34
CA LEU A 154 -49.89 19.91 0.36
C LEU A 154 -50.47 20.94 -0.61
N LYS A 155 -49.89 21.11 -1.80
CA LYS A 155 -50.43 22.00 -2.84
C LYS A 155 -51.77 21.51 -3.38
N GLU A 156 -51.91 20.21 -3.61
CA GLU A 156 -53.18 19.62 -4.04
C GLU A 156 -54.27 19.84 -2.99
N ARG A 157 -53.97 19.52 -1.73
CA ARG A 157 -54.90 19.75 -0.61
C ARG A 157 -55.25 21.22 -0.42
N LEU A 158 -54.31 22.13 -0.65
CA LEU A 158 -54.56 23.57 -0.61
C LEU A 158 -55.54 23.98 -1.72
N ALA A 159 -55.30 23.53 -2.96
CA ALA A 159 -56.16 23.81 -4.10
C ALA A 159 -57.59 23.27 -3.91
N GLU A 160 -57.73 22.05 -3.39
CA GLU A 160 -59.03 21.46 -3.03
C GLU A 160 -59.76 22.31 -1.97
N ASN A 161 -59.04 22.76 -0.94
CA ASN A 161 -59.61 23.59 0.12
C ASN A 161 -60.05 24.96 -0.41
N GLU A 162 -59.25 25.58 -1.29
CA GLU A 162 -59.59 26.84 -1.95
C GLU A 162 -60.84 26.71 -2.81
N SER A 163 -60.96 25.64 -3.59
CA SER A 163 -62.16 25.35 -4.39
C SER A 163 -63.39 25.12 -3.50
N HIS A 164 -63.23 24.37 -2.40
CA HIS A 164 -64.29 24.15 -1.43
C HIS A 164 -64.74 25.47 -0.77
N ARG A 165 -63.80 26.34 -0.40
CA ARG A 165 -64.09 27.67 0.16
C ARG A 165 -64.87 28.52 -0.85
N GLN A 166 -64.46 28.57 -2.11
CA GLN A 166 -65.18 29.28 -3.17
C GLN A 166 -66.61 28.76 -3.33
N SER A 167 -66.79 27.44 -3.37
CA SER A 167 -68.13 26.83 -3.45
C SER A 167 -69.02 27.18 -2.26
N LEU A 168 -68.45 27.26 -1.04
CA LEU A 168 -69.19 27.70 0.14
C LEU A 168 -69.57 29.18 0.03
N GLU A 169 -68.66 30.04 -0.43
CA GLU A 169 -68.93 31.47 -0.63
C GLU A 169 -70.05 31.69 -1.65
N GLU A 170 -70.05 30.94 -2.77
CA GLU A 170 -71.13 30.96 -3.76
C GLU A 170 -72.47 30.51 -3.15
N LYS A 171 -72.48 29.42 -2.37
CA LYS A 171 -73.70 28.97 -1.68
C LYS A 171 -74.22 30.02 -0.69
N HIS A 172 -73.32 30.69 0.04
CA HIS A 172 -73.70 31.77 0.94
C HIS A 172 -74.26 32.99 0.19
N LEU A 173 -73.66 33.35 -0.96
CA LEU A 173 -74.17 34.41 -1.82
C LEU A 173 -75.58 34.08 -2.31
N HIS A 174 -75.79 32.89 -2.87
CA HIS A 174 -77.11 32.47 -3.35
C HIS A 174 -78.15 32.39 -2.24
N ALA A 175 -77.78 31.93 -1.04
CA ALA A 175 -78.69 31.94 0.11
C ALA A 175 -79.10 33.38 0.49
N ARG A 176 -78.17 34.34 0.41
CA ARG A 176 -78.45 35.75 0.68
C ARG A 176 -79.36 36.34 -0.40
N GLU A 177 -79.06 36.12 -1.67
CA GLU A 177 -79.89 36.58 -2.80
C GLU A 177 -81.30 36.01 -2.71
N ALA A 178 -81.45 34.70 -2.41
CA ALA A 178 -82.75 34.07 -2.22
C ALA A 178 -83.56 34.71 -1.07
N LEU A 179 -82.89 35.07 0.04
CA LEU A 179 -83.54 35.77 1.15
C LEU A 179 -83.94 37.21 0.78
N GLU A 180 -83.12 37.91 0.00
CA GLU A 180 -83.43 39.25 -0.50
C GLU A 180 -84.63 39.20 -1.45
N HIS A 181 -84.67 38.25 -2.39
CA HIS A 181 -85.82 38.02 -3.25
C HIS A 181 -87.08 37.66 -2.47
N TYR A 182 -86.97 36.77 -1.46
CA TYR A 182 -88.11 36.44 -0.61
C TYR A 182 -88.64 37.66 0.14
N ARG A 183 -87.76 38.47 0.75
CA ARG A 183 -88.14 39.71 1.44
C ARG A 183 -88.83 40.70 0.50
N GLN A 184 -88.30 40.87 -0.71
CA GLN A 184 -88.88 41.75 -1.72
C GLN A 184 -90.25 41.24 -2.19
N SER A 185 -90.38 39.94 -2.45
CA SER A 185 -91.66 39.32 -2.82
C SER A 185 -92.72 39.48 -1.73
N VAL A 186 -92.36 39.25 -0.46
CA VAL A 186 -93.28 39.46 0.67
C VAL A 186 -93.68 40.94 0.80
N LYS A 187 -92.75 41.86 0.58
CA LYS A 187 -93.06 43.30 0.57
C LYS A 187 -94.04 43.65 -0.55
N GLU A 188 -93.77 43.20 -1.77
CA GLU A 188 -94.63 43.44 -2.93
C GLU A 188 -96.03 42.85 -2.73
N GLN A 189 -96.14 41.66 -2.13
CA GLN A 189 -97.42 41.05 -1.79
C GLN A 189 -98.20 41.92 -0.80
N ARG A 190 -97.57 42.39 0.28
CA ARG A 190 -98.20 43.30 1.24
C ARG A 190 -98.64 44.61 0.59
N ASP A 191 -97.80 45.20 -0.26
CA ASP A 191 -98.13 46.44 -0.98
C ASP A 191 -99.32 46.22 -1.94
N GLN A 192 -99.43 45.05 -2.59
CA GLN A 192 -100.58 44.70 -3.42
C GLN A 192 -101.86 44.51 -2.60
N ASP A 193 -101.78 43.78 -1.49
CA ASP A 193 -102.94 43.56 -0.61
C ASP A 193 -103.42 44.87 0.01
N GLN A 194 -102.51 45.76 0.42
CA GLN A 194 -102.85 47.10 0.89
C GLN A 194 -103.59 47.90 -0.19
N ARG A 195 -103.08 47.92 -1.44
CA ARG A 195 -103.77 48.59 -2.56
C ARG A 195 -105.16 48.03 -2.82
N ARG A 196 -105.34 46.70 -2.74
CA ARG A 196 -106.65 46.05 -2.88
C ARG A 196 -107.61 46.48 -1.76
N HIS A 197 -107.16 46.50 -0.52
CA HIS A 197 -107.98 46.95 0.61
C HIS A 197 -108.34 48.43 0.51
N GLU A 198 -107.42 49.30 0.10
CA GLU A 198 -107.70 50.71 -0.14
C GLU A 198 -108.77 50.90 -1.23
N GLN A 199 -108.70 50.13 -2.32
CA GLN A 199 -109.73 50.13 -3.38
C GLN A 199 -111.10 49.68 -2.85
N GLN A 200 -111.15 48.60 -2.05
CA GLN A 200 -112.39 48.12 -1.43
C GLN A 200 -113.00 49.16 -0.49
N ILE A 201 -112.18 49.83 0.33
CA ILE A 201 -112.64 50.90 1.22
C ILE A 201 -113.22 52.06 0.41
N GLN A 202 -112.55 52.48 -0.67
CA GLN A 202 -113.06 53.55 -1.54
C GLN A 202 -114.39 53.18 -2.19
N GLN A 203 -114.54 51.92 -2.63
CA GLN A 203 -115.80 51.41 -3.20
C GLN A 203 -116.92 51.44 -2.16
N LEU A 204 -116.70 50.89 -0.97
CA LEU A 204 -117.69 50.91 0.12
C LEU A 204 -118.07 52.34 0.52
N GLN A 205 -117.11 53.27 0.56
CA GLN A 205 -117.39 54.69 0.80
C GLN A 205 -118.22 55.34 -0.32
N ALA A 206 -118.04 54.93 -1.58
CA ALA A 206 -118.89 55.38 -2.69
C ALA A 206 -120.31 54.82 -2.56
N GLU A 207 -120.47 53.53 -2.26
CA GLU A 207 -121.76 52.87 -2.03
C GLU A 207 -122.49 53.49 -0.83
N MET A 208 -121.81 53.76 0.28
CA MET A 208 -122.38 54.47 1.44
C MET A 208 -122.89 55.86 1.06
N ARG A 209 -122.13 56.63 0.27
CA ARG A 209 -122.58 57.94 -0.23
C ARG A 209 -123.80 57.83 -1.14
N GLN A 210 -123.85 56.82 -2.02
CA GLN A 210 -125.01 56.55 -2.87
C GLN A 210 -126.26 56.17 -2.06
N LEU A 211 -126.11 55.29 -1.06
CA LEU A 211 -127.20 54.90 -0.17
C LEU A 211 -127.70 56.08 0.66
N GLN A 212 -126.80 56.92 1.18
CA GLN A 212 -127.17 58.16 1.88
C GLN A 212 -127.96 59.11 0.97
N GLN A 213 -127.51 59.32 -0.28
CA GLN A 213 -128.25 60.13 -1.26
C GLN A 213 -129.63 59.54 -1.57
N SER A 214 -129.73 58.22 -1.76
CA SER A 214 -131.01 57.53 -1.97
C SER A 214 -131.94 57.68 -0.77
N LEU A 215 -131.41 57.58 0.45
CA LEU A 215 -132.17 57.76 1.69
C LEU A 215 -132.68 59.19 1.84
N VAL A 216 -131.88 60.21 1.50
CA VAL A 216 -132.32 61.61 1.47
C VAL A 216 -133.48 61.79 0.49
N ILE A 217 -133.37 61.27 -0.74
CA ILE A 217 -134.45 61.32 -1.73
C ILE A 217 -135.73 60.63 -1.20
N LYS A 218 -135.59 59.45 -0.57
CA LYS A 218 -136.74 58.73 0.00
C LYS A 218 -137.36 59.47 1.19
N GLN A 219 -136.56 60.12 2.03
CA GLN A 219 -137.08 60.99 3.09
C GLN A 219 -137.84 62.18 2.50
N GLU A 220 -137.33 62.83 1.46
CA GLU A 220 -138.03 63.90 0.75
C GLU A 220 -139.37 63.41 0.17
N GLU A 221 -139.41 62.25 -0.49
CA GLU A 221 -140.65 61.62 -0.98
C GLU A 221 -141.67 61.39 0.15
N VAL A 222 -141.25 60.82 1.28
CA VAL A 222 -142.12 60.59 2.45
C VAL A 222 -142.62 61.91 3.04
N THR A 223 -141.77 62.94 3.13
CA THR A 223 -142.19 64.24 3.63
C THR A 223 -143.21 64.92 2.71
N ARG A 224 -143.12 64.73 1.39
CA ARG A 224 -144.13 65.22 0.43
C ARG A 224 -145.45 64.47 0.58
N LEU A 225 -145.41 63.14 0.70
CA LEU A 225 -146.62 62.32 0.91
C LEU A 225 -147.34 62.60 2.24
N ASN A 226 -146.63 63.09 3.26
CA ASN A 226 -147.23 63.51 4.52
C ASN A 226 -147.78 64.95 4.49
N GLN A 227 -147.53 65.71 3.42
CA GLN A 227 -148.01 67.09 3.24
C GLN A 227 -149.20 67.19 2.28
N ASP A 228 -149.44 66.17 1.45
CA ASP A 228 -150.69 65.94 0.71
C ASP A 228 -151.75 65.27 1.60
#